data_AF-A0A2V9G4S3-F1
#
_entry.id   AF-A0A2V9G4S3-F1
#
_cell.length_a   1.000
_cell.length_b   1.000
_cell.length_c   1.000
_cell.angle_alpha   90.00
_cell.angle_beta   90.00
_cell.angle_gamma   90.00
#
_symmetry.space_group_name_H-M   'P 1'
#
loop_
_entity.id
_entity.type
_entity.pdbx_description
1 polymer ?
#
loop_
_entity_poly.entity_id
_entity_poly.type
_entity_poly.pdbx_seq_one_letter_code
_entity_poly.pdbx_strand_id
1 'polypeptide(L)'
;MPAKRSKKTTKTTKTASANESKQRIPFHFHAEAHAFSGTFHRPVLYPIAAQASVSLPTIGGHAHSRVENFRVDGLVRFTAASSHVSGSWQNDEIVTTHATAVIEGLNILDFITADRIVARLTSEHHVGEREGHFIALGSTFEGLKIAGHAVTVTLRHDLMVECRTFAALRDRLAKDKKPDKISATTDGVALCSLAEDINVQFPGLHKEGHILKIDHFGEISFAEVFAAFGTRTLTMLRLKLGSPQAANGTVVECTTNGQPMPPTPSGT
;
A
#
# COMPACT_ATOMS: atom_id res chain seq x y z
N MET A 1 72.26 -15.76 48.37
CA MET A 1 71.58 -14.80 47.47
C MET A 1 70.79 -15.57 46.42
N PRO A 2 69.47 -15.35 46.27
CA PRO A 2 68.61 -16.26 45.53
C PRO A 2 68.49 -15.91 44.03
N ALA A 3 68.32 -16.97 43.23
CA ALA A 3 68.20 -16.97 41.78
C ALA A 3 66.87 -16.36 41.28
N LYS A 4 66.95 -15.53 40.23
CA LYS A 4 65.80 -14.95 39.52
C LYS A 4 65.06 -16.04 38.73
N ARG A 5 63.83 -16.35 39.12
CA ARG A 5 62.92 -17.25 38.40
C ARG A 5 62.04 -16.44 37.44
N SER A 6 62.28 -16.60 36.14
CA SER A 6 61.47 -16.03 35.05
C SER A 6 60.06 -16.63 35.06
N LYS A 7 59.02 -15.78 35.21
CA LYS A 7 57.61 -16.17 35.05
C LYS A 7 57.28 -16.15 33.56
N LYS A 8 57.22 -17.34 32.94
CA LYS A 8 56.60 -17.57 31.63
C LYS A 8 55.08 -17.51 31.83
N THR A 9 54.45 -16.42 31.40
CA THR A 9 52.99 -16.27 31.41
C THR A 9 52.44 -16.98 30.18
N THR A 10 51.88 -18.17 30.38
CA THR A 10 51.16 -18.93 29.35
C THR A 10 49.92 -18.14 28.93
N LYS A 11 49.93 -17.60 27.71
CA LYS A 11 48.73 -17.02 27.06
C LYS A 11 47.77 -18.15 26.75
N THR A 12 46.77 -18.34 27.61
CA THR A 12 45.64 -19.23 27.34
C THR A 12 44.78 -18.58 26.25
N THR A 13 44.79 -19.20 25.07
CA THR A 13 43.95 -18.87 23.92
C THR A 13 42.48 -19.02 24.32
N LYS A 14 41.80 -17.91 24.57
CA LYS A 14 40.34 -17.87 24.67
C LYS A 14 39.80 -17.80 23.24
N THR A 15 39.55 -18.94 22.63
CA THR A 15 38.64 -19.06 21.48
C THR A 15 37.24 -18.80 22.02
N ALA A 16 36.88 -17.53 22.16
CA ALA A 16 35.51 -17.13 22.41
C ALA A 16 34.77 -17.23 21.07
N SER A 17 33.85 -18.17 21.00
CA SER A 17 32.77 -18.23 20.02
C SER A 17 32.03 -16.89 20.03
N ALA A 18 32.45 -15.96 19.18
CA ALA A 18 31.74 -14.72 18.91
C ALA A 18 30.57 -15.03 17.98
N ASN A 19 29.55 -15.69 18.54
CA ASN A 19 28.19 -15.53 18.04
C ASN A 19 27.54 -14.44 18.90
N GLU A 20 28.11 -13.23 18.83
CA GLU A 20 27.40 -12.03 19.27
C GLU A 20 26.21 -11.89 18.32
N SER A 21 25.04 -12.31 18.79
CA SER A 21 23.78 -11.95 18.16
C SER A 21 23.76 -10.42 18.05
N LYS A 22 24.09 -9.88 16.87
CA LYS A 22 23.94 -8.46 16.56
C LYS A 22 22.58 -8.05 17.09
N GLN A 23 22.58 -7.15 18.07
CA GLN A 23 21.36 -6.72 18.73
C GLN A 23 20.46 -6.13 17.64
N ARG A 24 19.40 -6.86 17.28
CA ARG A 24 18.51 -6.46 16.19
C ARG A 24 17.87 -5.14 16.59
N ILE A 25 18.00 -4.11 15.74
CA ILE A 25 17.20 -2.90 15.91
C ILE A 25 15.75 -3.37 15.95
N PRO A 26 14.95 -2.98 16.97
CA PRO A 26 13.56 -3.38 17.02
C PRO A 26 12.85 -2.81 15.78
N PHE A 27 12.46 -3.70 14.88
CA PHE A 27 11.63 -3.34 13.74
C PHE A 27 10.19 -3.68 14.07
N HIS A 28 9.38 -2.64 14.29
CA HIS A 28 7.94 -2.83 14.45
C HIS A 28 7.32 -2.92 13.07
N PHE A 29 6.80 -4.09 12.73
CA PHE A 29 6.10 -4.29 11.47
C PHE A 29 4.73 -3.62 11.52
N HIS A 30 4.33 -3.01 10.41
CA HIS A 30 3.00 -2.46 10.24
C HIS A 30 2.56 -2.63 8.80
N ALA A 31 1.49 -3.41 8.62
CA ALA A 31 0.82 -3.54 7.34
C ALA A 31 -0.67 -3.76 7.57
N GLU A 32 -1.48 -3.18 6.70
CA GLU A 32 -2.93 -3.29 6.72
C GLU A 32 -3.44 -3.45 5.30
N ALA A 33 -4.52 -4.21 5.15
CA ALA A 33 -5.17 -4.40 3.86
C ALA A 33 -6.66 -4.69 4.05
N HIS A 34 -7.49 -4.16 3.15
CA HIS A 34 -8.90 -4.51 3.04
C HIS A 34 -9.38 -4.40 1.60
N ALA A 35 -10.41 -5.17 1.26
CA ALA A 35 -10.90 -5.28 -0.11
C ALA A 35 -12.02 -4.29 -0.44
N PHE A 36 -12.92 -4.02 0.51
CA PHE A 36 -14.02 -3.09 0.29
C PHE A 36 -14.53 -2.49 1.60
N SER A 37 -14.73 -1.18 1.62
CA SER A 37 -15.45 -0.50 2.70
C SER A 37 -16.17 0.72 2.14
N GLY A 38 -17.25 1.16 2.79
CA GLY A 38 -17.92 2.37 2.36
C GLY A 38 -19.19 2.67 3.14
N THR A 39 -19.74 3.84 2.88
CA THR A 39 -20.98 4.31 3.49
C THR A 39 -21.88 4.84 2.40
N PHE A 40 -23.07 4.27 2.28
CA PHE A 40 -24.14 4.75 1.41
C PHE A 40 -25.09 5.61 2.24
N HIS A 41 -25.49 6.79 1.76
CA HIS A 41 -26.28 7.76 2.52
C HIS A 41 -27.75 7.82 2.09
N ARG A 42 -28.11 7.32 0.90
CA ARG A 42 -29.48 7.33 0.36
C ARG A 42 -29.84 5.97 -0.28
N PRO A 43 -31.12 5.55 -0.18
CA PRO A 43 -32.23 6.21 0.50
C PRO A 43 -32.16 6.12 2.03
N VAL A 44 -31.34 5.20 2.57
CA VAL A 44 -31.08 5.03 4.00
C VAL A 44 -29.56 4.95 4.22
N LEU A 45 -29.09 5.45 5.37
CA LEU A 45 -27.70 5.31 5.77
C LEU A 45 -27.36 3.82 5.95
N TYR A 46 -26.42 3.32 5.14
CA TYR A 46 -25.94 1.95 5.19
C TYR A 46 -24.40 1.94 5.24
N PRO A 47 -23.81 1.78 6.44
CA PRO A 47 -22.38 1.59 6.59
C PRO A 47 -21.99 0.14 6.25
N ILE A 48 -20.95 -0.02 5.45
CA ILE A 48 -20.33 -1.29 5.11
C ILE A 48 -18.97 -1.33 5.80
N ALA A 49 -18.86 -2.15 6.84
CA ALA A 49 -17.60 -2.41 7.52
C ALA A 49 -16.56 -2.97 6.53
N ALA A 50 -15.28 -2.76 6.84
CA ALA A 50 -14.19 -3.20 5.99
C ALA A 50 -14.20 -4.73 5.77
N GLN A 51 -14.45 -5.13 4.53
CA GLN A 51 -14.50 -6.51 4.09
C GLN A 51 -13.10 -7.04 3.81
N ALA A 52 -12.86 -8.29 4.22
CA ALA A 52 -11.55 -8.93 4.18
C ALA A 52 -10.44 -8.06 4.83
N SER A 53 -10.76 -7.36 5.91
CA SER A 53 -9.79 -6.52 6.62
C SER A 53 -8.79 -7.38 7.41
N VAL A 54 -7.51 -6.98 7.39
CA VAL A 54 -6.43 -7.63 8.12
C VAL A 54 -5.37 -6.62 8.56
N SER A 55 -4.76 -6.85 9.72
CA SER A 55 -3.65 -6.07 10.26
C SER A 55 -2.50 -7.01 10.68
N LEU A 56 -1.27 -6.58 10.43
CA LEU A 56 -0.05 -7.35 10.72
C LEU A 56 0.36 -7.18 12.20
N PRO A 57 0.73 -8.25 12.91
CA PRO A 57 1.30 -8.12 14.25
C PRO A 57 2.59 -7.31 14.24
N THR A 58 2.82 -6.52 15.27
CA THR A 58 4.00 -5.62 15.38
C THR A 58 5.33 -6.37 15.40
N ILE A 59 5.32 -7.66 15.75
CA ILE A 59 6.48 -8.54 15.75
C ILE A 59 6.76 -9.19 14.37
N GLY A 60 5.91 -8.93 13.38
CA GLY A 60 5.94 -9.57 12.06
C GLY A 60 5.08 -10.83 12.02
N GLY A 61 5.42 -11.76 11.13
CA GLY A 61 4.65 -12.96 10.82
C GLY A 61 3.77 -12.76 9.59
N HIS A 62 2.58 -13.36 9.60
CA HIS A 62 1.59 -13.22 8.53
C HIS A 62 0.18 -13.20 9.09
N ALA A 63 -0.73 -12.54 8.39
CA ALA A 63 -2.16 -12.59 8.65
C ALA A 63 -2.92 -12.61 7.32
N HIS A 64 -4.10 -13.22 7.34
CA HIS A 64 -4.95 -13.37 6.15
C HIS A 64 -6.43 -13.29 6.53
N SER A 65 -7.23 -12.72 5.65
CA SER A 65 -8.69 -12.61 5.80
C SER A 65 -9.35 -12.82 4.44
N ARG A 66 -10.47 -13.53 4.41
CA ARG A 66 -11.24 -13.79 3.18
C ARG A 66 -12.74 -13.71 3.45
N VAL A 67 -13.46 -13.13 2.51
CA VAL A 67 -14.93 -13.04 2.48
C VAL A 67 -15.39 -13.55 1.12
N GLU A 68 -16.44 -14.37 1.09
CA GLU A 68 -17.03 -14.91 -0.13
C GLU A 68 -18.50 -14.55 -0.23
N ASN A 69 -19.00 -14.40 -1.46
CA ASN A 69 -20.40 -14.16 -1.77
C ASN A 69 -21.02 -12.98 -1.00
N PHE A 70 -20.24 -11.91 -0.80
CA PHE A 70 -20.73 -10.72 -0.12
C PHE A 70 -21.74 -9.99 -0.99
N ARG A 71 -22.84 -9.56 -0.37
CA ARG A 71 -23.91 -8.86 -1.07
C ARG A 71 -24.67 -7.94 -0.14
N VAL A 72 -24.84 -6.70 -0.60
CA VAL A 72 -25.81 -5.74 -0.08
C VAL A 72 -26.73 -5.40 -1.26
N ASP A 73 -27.99 -5.79 -1.15
CA ASP A 73 -28.93 -5.76 -2.26
C ASP A 73 -29.03 -4.39 -2.92
N GLY A 74 -28.86 -4.38 -4.25
CA GLY A 74 -28.91 -3.18 -5.08
C GLY A 74 -27.76 -2.20 -4.90
N LEU A 75 -26.80 -2.45 -3.98
CA LEU A 75 -25.69 -1.54 -3.70
C LEU A 75 -24.34 -2.10 -4.15
N VAL A 76 -23.96 -3.25 -3.61
CA VAL A 76 -22.65 -3.86 -3.88
C VAL A 76 -22.72 -5.37 -3.74
N ARG A 77 -21.97 -6.07 -4.60
CA ARG A 77 -21.70 -7.49 -4.48
C ARG A 77 -20.30 -7.82 -5.00
N PHE A 78 -19.74 -8.91 -4.51
CA PHE A 78 -18.53 -9.50 -5.07
C PHE A 78 -18.52 -11.01 -4.81
N THR A 79 -17.82 -11.77 -5.65
CA THR A 79 -17.75 -13.23 -5.52
C THR A 79 -16.77 -13.64 -4.42
N ALA A 80 -15.62 -12.98 -4.36
CA ALA A 80 -14.63 -13.19 -3.33
C ALA A 80 -13.80 -11.92 -3.07
N ALA A 81 -13.33 -11.80 -1.85
CA ALA A 81 -12.38 -10.79 -1.43
C ALA A 81 -11.38 -11.43 -0.47
N SER A 82 -10.09 -11.15 -0.65
CA SER A 82 -9.05 -11.64 0.26
C SER A 82 -7.96 -10.61 0.45
N SER A 83 -7.45 -10.53 1.67
CA SER A 83 -6.30 -9.72 2.01
C SER A 83 -5.25 -10.56 2.72
N HIS A 84 -3.99 -10.26 2.47
CA HIS A 84 -2.85 -10.90 3.06
C HIS A 84 -1.81 -9.85 3.43
N VAL A 85 -1.28 -9.96 4.63
CA VAL A 85 -0.16 -9.14 5.10
C VAL A 85 0.93 -10.03 5.68
N SER A 86 2.18 -9.65 5.49
CA SER A 86 3.32 -10.35 6.08
C SER A 86 4.45 -9.40 6.42
N GLY A 87 5.21 -9.73 7.46
CA GLY A 87 6.40 -9.01 7.88
C GLY A 87 7.46 -10.00 8.33
N SER A 88 8.66 -9.92 7.77
CA SER A 88 9.76 -10.79 8.21
C SER A 88 11.12 -10.18 7.91
N TRP A 89 12.13 -10.70 8.59
CA TRP A 89 13.52 -10.50 8.23
C TRP A 89 13.86 -11.49 7.12
N GLN A 90 14.28 -11.02 5.93
CA GLN A 90 14.78 -11.91 4.88
C GLN A 90 16.13 -12.51 5.29
N ASN A 91 16.96 -11.69 5.93
CA ASN A 91 18.26 -12.02 6.50
C ASN A 91 18.55 -11.02 7.64
N ASP A 92 19.79 -10.95 8.14
CA ASP A 92 20.14 -10.03 9.24
C ASP A 92 20.22 -8.54 8.84
N GLU A 93 20.03 -8.22 7.56
CA GLU A 93 20.19 -6.87 7.00
C GLU A 93 18.94 -6.32 6.30
N ILE A 94 18.01 -7.18 5.90
CA ILE A 94 16.85 -6.80 5.09
C ILE A 94 15.57 -7.19 5.80
N VAL A 95 14.71 -6.20 6.02
CA VAL A 95 13.37 -6.35 6.56
C VAL A 95 12.36 -6.13 5.44
N THR A 96 11.36 -7.01 5.36
CA THR A 96 10.31 -6.89 4.35
C THR A 96 8.94 -6.89 5.00
N THR A 97 8.16 -5.89 4.61
CA THR A 97 6.75 -5.75 4.95
C THR A 97 5.95 -5.82 3.65
N HIS A 98 4.85 -6.56 3.65
CA HIS A 98 4.06 -6.81 2.45
C HIS A 98 2.57 -6.77 2.78
N ALA A 99 1.79 -6.15 1.90
CA ALA A 99 0.34 -6.11 1.92
C ALA A 99 -0.20 -6.38 0.52
N THR A 100 -1.20 -7.25 0.43
CA THR A 100 -1.96 -7.53 -0.78
C THR A 100 -3.45 -7.55 -0.44
N ALA A 101 -4.26 -6.93 -1.27
CA ALA A 101 -5.72 -7.03 -1.24
C ALA A 101 -6.22 -7.35 -2.65
N VAL A 102 -7.22 -8.24 -2.72
CA VAL A 102 -7.84 -8.70 -3.95
C VAL A 102 -9.35 -8.69 -3.77
N ILE A 103 -10.06 -8.22 -4.78
CA ILE A 103 -11.51 -8.40 -4.91
C ILE A 103 -11.81 -8.97 -6.29
N GLU A 104 -12.72 -9.93 -6.34
CA GLU A 104 -13.11 -10.70 -7.52
C GLU A 104 -14.61 -10.56 -7.76
N GLY A 105 -15.01 -10.47 -9.03
CA GLY A 105 -16.41 -10.35 -9.45
C GLY A 105 -17.12 -9.14 -8.84
N LEU A 106 -16.42 -8.01 -8.72
CA LEU A 106 -16.94 -6.78 -8.15
C LEU A 106 -18.09 -6.24 -8.99
N ASN A 107 -19.16 -5.81 -8.32
CA ASN A 107 -20.22 -5.04 -8.91
C ASN A 107 -20.76 -4.05 -7.88
N ILE A 108 -20.72 -2.77 -8.22
CA ILE A 108 -21.27 -1.65 -7.45
C ILE A 108 -22.33 -0.98 -8.31
N LEU A 109 -23.57 -1.01 -7.84
CA LEU A 109 -24.74 -0.39 -8.48
C LEU A 109 -24.99 -0.83 -9.93
N ASP A 110 -24.50 -2.01 -10.33
CA ASP A 110 -24.43 -2.48 -11.74
C ASP A 110 -23.73 -1.48 -12.69
N PHE A 111 -23.00 -0.53 -12.13
CA PHE A 111 -22.38 0.58 -12.85
C PHE A 111 -20.86 0.44 -12.89
N ILE A 112 -20.22 0.10 -11.77
CA ILE A 112 -18.79 -0.22 -11.70
C ILE A 112 -18.69 -1.73 -11.52
N THR A 113 -18.09 -2.41 -12.49
CA THR A 113 -17.88 -3.86 -12.43
C THR A 113 -16.43 -4.20 -12.75
N ALA A 114 -15.88 -5.24 -12.14
CA ALA A 114 -14.55 -5.75 -12.47
C ALA A 114 -14.47 -7.25 -12.21
N ASP A 115 -13.76 -7.97 -13.08
CA ASP A 115 -13.51 -9.39 -12.87
C ASP A 115 -12.55 -9.57 -11.68
N ARG A 116 -11.52 -8.72 -11.60
CA ARG A 116 -10.57 -8.71 -10.50
C ARG A 116 -9.87 -7.37 -10.33
N ILE A 117 -9.67 -6.92 -9.10
CA ILE A 117 -8.79 -5.78 -8.77
C ILE A 117 -7.80 -6.24 -7.72
N VAL A 118 -6.52 -5.92 -7.93
CA VAL A 118 -5.42 -6.32 -7.05
C VAL A 118 -4.62 -5.07 -6.67
N ALA A 119 -4.40 -4.87 -5.37
CA ALA A 119 -3.32 -4.04 -4.87
C ALA A 119 -2.27 -4.94 -4.27
N ARG A 120 -1.02 -4.62 -4.56
CA ARG A 120 0.15 -5.21 -3.93
C ARG A 120 1.10 -4.08 -3.56
N LEU A 121 1.53 -4.05 -2.30
CA LEU A 121 2.46 -3.07 -1.78
C LEU A 121 3.49 -3.79 -0.91
N THR A 122 4.76 -3.63 -1.26
CA THR A 122 5.89 -4.22 -0.54
C THR A 122 6.83 -3.12 -0.13
N SER A 123 7.36 -3.19 1.09
CA SER A 123 8.45 -2.35 1.56
C SER A 123 9.66 -3.24 1.86
N GLU A 124 10.83 -2.83 1.38
CA GLU A 124 12.11 -3.42 1.73
C GLU A 124 12.95 -2.38 2.45
N HIS A 125 13.26 -2.63 3.71
CA HIS A 125 14.10 -1.77 4.54
C HIS A 125 15.44 -2.45 4.76
N HIS A 126 16.53 -1.77 4.38
CA HIS A 126 17.87 -2.21 4.73
C HIS A 126 18.30 -1.59 6.07
N VAL A 127 18.91 -2.41 6.93
CA VAL A 127 19.45 -1.96 8.21
C VAL A 127 20.45 -0.81 7.97
N GLY A 128 20.26 0.27 8.71
CA GLY A 128 21.06 1.50 8.58
C GLY A 128 20.45 2.55 7.65
N GLU A 129 19.50 2.17 6.78
CA GLU A 129 18.71 3.13 6.02
C GLU A 129 17.66 3.80 6.90
N ARG A 130 17.32 5.06 6.59
CA ARG A 130 16.31 5.81 7.35
C ARG A 130 14.88 5.42 6.96
N GLU A 131 14.69 4.99 5.72
CA GLU A 131 13.41 4.52 5.18
C GLU A 131 13.64 3.44 4.15
N GLY A 132 12.64 2.59 3.98
CA GLY A 132 12.65 1.47 3.06
C GLY A 132 12.12 1.87 1.70
N HIS A 133 12.48 1.07 0.71
CA HIS A 133 12.01 1.17 -0.65
C HIS A 133 10.64 0.52 -0.79
N PHE A 134 9.67 1.26 -1.33
CA PHE A 134 8.32 0.77 -1.58
C PHE A 134 8.11 0.38 -3.04
N ILE A 135 7.49 -0.78 -3.26
CA ILE A 135 7.25 -1.37 -4.57
C ILE A 135 5.77 -1.76 -4.67
N ALA A 136 5.09 -1.29 -5.72
CA ALA A 136 3.68 -1.57 -5.99
C ALA A 136 3.44 -2.54 -7.17
N LEU A 137 4.50 -3.26 -7.59
CA LEU A 137 4.46 -4.20 -8.72
C LEU A 137 3.46 -5.32 -8.48
N GLY A 138 2.68 -5.64 -9.53
CA GLY A 138 1.63 -6.66 -9.49
C GLY A 138 0.25 -6.15 -9.10
N SER A 139 0.09 -4.84 -8.81
CA SER A 139 -1.23 -4.22 -8.73
C SER A 139 -1.85 -4.15 -10.13
N THR A 140 -3.15 -4.44 -10.27
CA THR A 140 -3.80 -4.52 -11.59
C THR A 140 -5.32 -4.35 -11.52
N PHE A 141 -5.92 -4.05 -12.68
CA PHE A 141 -7.35 -4.09 -12.95
C PHE A 141 -7.62 -5.08 -14.08
N GLU A 142 -8.50 -6.04 -13.86
CA GLU A 142 -8.93 -7.04 -14.84
C GLU A 142 -10.43 -6.94 -15.08
N GLY A 143 -10.83 -6.86 -16.35
CA GLY A 143 -12.25 -6.82 -16.74
C GLY A 143 -13.02 -5.60 -16.22
N LEU A 144 -12.34 -4.50 -15.88
CA LEU A 144 -12.99 -3.30 -15.37
C LEU A 144 -13.93 -2.69 -16.42
N LYS A 145 -15.16 -2.40 -16.00
CA LYS A 145 -16.16 -1.69 -16.79
C LYS A 145 -16.85 -0.63 -15.95
N ILE A 146 -17.15 0.50 -16.59
CA ILE A 146 -17.94 1.59 -16.03
C ILE A 146 -19.09 1.87 -16.99
N ALA A 147 -20.32 1.90 -16.50
CA ALA A 147 -21.53 2.02 -17.31
C ALA A 147 -21.62 0.96 -18.44
N GLY A 148 -21.07 -0.23 -18.21
CA GLY A 148 -20.95 -1.30 -19.22
C GLY A 148 -19.83 -1.11 -20.25
N HIS A 149 -19.16 0.05 -20.30
CA HIS A 149 -18.01 0.30 -21.17
C HIS A 149 -16.72 -0.23 -20.54
N ALA A 150 -15.91 -0.94 -21.32
CA ALA A 150 -14.60 -1.42 -20.87
C ALA A 150 -13.66 -0.26 -20.55
N VAL A 151 -12.91 -0.39 -19.45
CA VAL A 151 -11.93 0.58 -18.99
C VAL A 151 -10.57 -0.09 -18.97
N THR A 152 -9.60 0.49 -19.68
CA THR A 152 -8.20 0.07 -19.60
C THR A 152 -7.43 1.08 -18.77
N VAL A 153 -6.75 0.63 -17.71
CA VAL A 153 -5.92 1.48 -16.85
C VAL A 153 -4.46 1.05 -16.99
N THR A 154 -3.61 1.98 -17.42
CA THR A 154 -2.17 1.79 -17.47
C THR A 154 -1.55 2.26 -16.15
N LEU A 155 -0.88 1.37 -15.45
CA LEU A 155 -0.22 1.66 -14.17
C LEU A 155 1.28 1.90 -14.35
N ARG A 156 1.76 3.08 -13.93
CA ARG A 156 3.18 3.45 -13.87
C ARG A 156 3.86 2.90 -12.62
N HIS A 157 4.07 1.58 -12.58
CA HIS A 157 4.75 0.91 -11.46
C HIS A 157 6.21 1.36 -11.29
N ASP A 158 6.85 1.77 -12.39
CA ASP A 158 8.19 2.35 -12.44
C ASP A 158 8.34 3.54 -11.49
N LEU A 159 7.31 4.37 -11.29
CA LEU A 159 7.35 5.51 -10.36
C LEU A 159 7.85 5.10 -8.97
N MET A 160 7.32 4.01 -8.41
CA MET A 160 7.68 3.52 -7.08
C MET A 160 9.00 2.74 -7.09
N VAL A 161 9.31 2.05 -8.19
CA VAL A 161 10.58 1.35 -8.36
C VAL A 161 11.76 2.34 -8.42
N GLU A 162 11.60 3.44 -9.15
CA GLU A 162 12.62 4.49 -9.31
C GLU A 162 12.71 5.38 -8.07
N CYS A 163 11.58 5.77 -7.47
CA CYS A 163 11.54 6.66 -6.32
C CYS A 163 11.69 5.87 -5.01
N ARG A 164 12.93 5.47 -4.70
CA ARG A 164 13.24 4.65 -3.51
C ARG A 164 12.90 5.31 -2.18
N THR A 165 12.92 6.63 -2.13
CA THR A 165 12.76 7.44 -0.92
C THR A 165 11.55 8.37 -1.04
N PHE A 166 10.99 8.81 0.09
CA PHE A 166 9.98 9.86 0.12
C PHE A 166 10.49 11.16 -0.52
N ALA A 167 11.74 11.52 -0.23
CA ALA A 167 12.37 12.69 -0.84
C ALA A 167 12.45 12.58 -2.36
N ALA A 168 12.90 11.42 -2.90
CA ALA A 168 12.95 11.21 -4.34
C ALA A 168 11.57 11.26 -4.99
N LEU A 169 10.55 10.65 -4.36
CA LEU A 169 9.18 10.70 -4.84
C LEU A 169 8.68 12.16 -4.89
N ARG A 170 8.82 12.89 -3.79
CA ARG A 170 8.42 14.31 -3.72
C ARG A 170 9.13 15.14 -4.80
N ASP A 171 10.43 14.99 -4.95
CA ASP A 171 11.23 15.77 -5.90
C ASP A 171 10.90 15.40 -7.36
N ARG A 172 10.56 14.14 -7.64
CA ARG A 172 10.06 13.70 -8.95
C ARG A 172 8.69 14.31 -9.23
N LEU A 173 7.76 14.25 -8.28
CA LEU A 173 6.42 14.82 -8.42
C LEU A 173 6.44 16.35 -8.61
N ALA A 174 7.40 17.06 -7.99
CA ALA A 174 7.58 18.49 -8.19
C ALA A 174 8.12 18.87 -9.59
N LYS A 175 8.75 17.91 -10.29
CA LYS A 175 9.33 18.11 -11.63
C LYS A 175 8.42 17.63 -12.77
N ASP A 176 7.36 16.89 -12.46
CA ASP A 176 6.45 16.35 -13.48
C ASP A 176 5.74 17.50 -14.22
N LYS A 177 6.07 17.67 -15.50
CA LYS A 177 5.52 18.71 -16.39
C LYS A 177 4.16 18.36 -16.99
N LYS A 178 3.60 17.18 -16.67
CA LYS A 178 2.23 16.78 -17.00
C LYS A 178 1.35 17.06 -15.76
N PRO A 179 0.70 18.23 -15.67
CA PRO A 179 0.05 18.68 -14.46
C PRO A 179 -1.42 18.23 -14.45
N ASP A 180 -1.68 16.94 -14.69
CA ASP A 180 -3.02 16.39 -14.53
C ASP A 180 -3.26 16.14 -13.02
N LYS A 181 -3.23 17.23 -12.24
CA LYS A 181 -3.51 17.43 -10.81
C LYS A 181 -3.62 16.17 -9.93
N ILE A 182 -2.48 15.62 -9.50
CA ILE A 182 -2.44 14.65 -8.38
C ILE A 182 -1.29 14.90 -7.41
N SER A 183 -0.23 15.58 -7.84
CA SER A 183 0.92 15.88 -7.00
C SER A 183 0.60 16.99 -6.00
N ALA A 184 0.00 16.65 -4.86
CA ALA A 184 -0.07 17.53 -3.72
C ALA A 184 1.04 17.14 -2.74
N THR A 185 2.06 17.99 -2.62
CA THR A 185 3.08 17.86 -1.58
C THR A 185 2.83 18.92 -0.53
N THR A 186 2.56 18.51 0.70
CA THR A 186 2.54 19.39 1.88
C THR A 186 3.70 18.99 2.80
N ASP A 187 3.96 19.74 3.88
CA ASP A 187 4.99 19.37 4.85
C ASP A 187 4.82 17.91 5.33
N GLY A 188 5.73 17.03 4.89
CA GLY A 188 5.81 15.62 5.30
C GLY A 188 4.95 14.61 4.50
N VAL A 189 4.15 15.05 3.53
CA VAL A 189 3.23 14.18 2.77
C VAL A 189 3.27 14.47 1.27
N ALA A 190 3.16 13.42 0.45
CA ALA A 190 2.92 13.49 -0.98
C ALA A 190 1.71 12.62 -1.34
N LEU A 191 0.74 13.19 -2.04
CA LEU A 191 -0.32 12.46 -2.72
C LEU A 191 0.06 12.35 -4.21
N CYS A 192 -0.14 11.18 -4.81
CA CYS A 192 -0.03 10.98 -6.27
C CYS A 192 -0.91 9.80 -6.71
N SER A 193 -0.84 9.42 -7.98
CA SER A 193 -1.46 8.19 -8.50
C SER A 193 -0.48 7.38 -9.34
N LEU A 194 -0.67 6.06 -9.34
CA LEU A 194 -0.04 5.14 -10.28
C LEU A 194 -0.79 5.02 -11.60
N ALA A 195 -2.01 5.53 -11.73
CA ALA A 195 -2.72 5.55 -13.00
C ALA A 195 -2.09 6.59 -13.93
N GLU A 196 -1.40 6.14 -14.96
CA GLU A 196 -0.79 7.01 -15.99
C GLU A 196 -1.79 7.33 -17.10
N ASP A 197 -2.54 6.31 -17.52
CA ASP A 197 -3.59 6.48 -18.52
C ASP A 197 -4.82 5.66 -18.16
N ILE A 198 -5.99 6.20 -18.51
CA ILE A 198 -7.29 5.60 -18.31
C ILE A 198 -8.05 5.78 -19.63
N ASN A 199 -8.25 4.68 -20.35
CA ASN A 199 -8.93 4.66 -21.62
C ASN A 199 -10.37 4.15 -21.43
N VAL A 200 -11.30 5.10 -21.51
CA VAL A 200 -12.74 4.89 -21.57
C VAL A 200 -13.39 6.19 -22.04
N GLN A 201 -14.45 6.10 -22.85
CA GLN A 201 -15.21 7.26 -23.28
C GLN A 201 -16.68 6.89 -23.44
N PHE A 202 -17.57 7.70 -22.86
CA PHE A 202 -19.02 7.65 -23.06
C PHE A 202 -19.63 9.01 -22.69
N PRO A 203 -20.88 9.32 -23.09
CA PRO A 203 -21.53 10.60 -22.78
C PRO A 203 -21.62 10.87 -21.27
N GLY A 204 -21.31 12.11 -20.85
CA GLY A 204 -21.34 12.52 -19.44
C GLY A 204 -20.10 12.11 -18.62
N LEU A 205 -19.08 11.55 -19.26
CA LEU A 205 -17.77 11.28 -18.65
C LEU A 205 -16.81 12.45 -18.87
N HIS A 206 -16.20 12.91 -17.78
CA HIS A 206 -15.13 13.91 -17.77
C HIS A 206 -13.89 13.33 -17.09
N LYS A 207 -12.77 13.27 -17.82
CA LYS A 207 -11.48 12.78 -17.29
C LYS A 207 -10.64 13.95 -16.79
N GLU A 208 -10.19 13.87 -15.54
CA GLU A 208 -9.25 14.79 -14.91
C GLU A 208 -8.11 13.97 -14.28
N GLY A 209 -7.06 13.70 -15.06
CA GLY A 209 -5.94 12.85 -14.62
C GLY A 209 -6.38 11.43 -14.28
N HIS A 210 -6.19 11.03 -13.02
CA HIS A 210 -6.62 9.73 -12.48
C HIS A 210 -8.08 9.73 -11.98
N ILE A 211 -8.81 10.83 -12.12
CA ILE A 211 -10.20 10.95 -11.67
C ILE A 211 -11.12 10.91 -12.88
N LEU A 212 -12.11 10.02 -12.82
CA LEU A 212 -13.26 10.03 -13.71
C LEU A 212 -14.44 10.67 -12.99
N LYS A 213 -14.91 11.79 -13.51
CA LYS A 213 -16.15 12.44 -13.06
C LYS A 213 -17.27 12.08 -14.02
N ILE A 214 -18.37 11.57 -13.48
CA ILE A 214 -19.48 11.05 -14.26
C ILE A 214 -20.74 11.78 -13.83
N ASP A 215 -21.38 12.43 -14.80
CA ASP A 215 -22.61 13.18 -14.60
C ASP A 215 -23.65 12.31 -13.89
N HIS A 216 -24.24 12.88 -12.85
CA HIS A 216 -25.28 12.24 -12.05
C HIS A 216 -24.90 10.89 -11.41
N PHE A 217 -23.61 10.53 -11.35
CA PHE A 217 -23.13 9.33 -10.65
C PHE A 217 -22.07 9.67 -9.59
N GLY A 218 -21.06 10.48 -9.92
CA GLY A 218 -20.02 10.93 -8.98
C GLY A 218 -18.60 10.81 -9.52
N GLU A 219 -17.64 10.70 -8.61
CA GLU A 219 -16.21 10.68 -8.91
C GLU A 219 -15.59 9.31 -8.55
N ILE A 220 -14.71 8.83 -9.42
CA ILE A 220 -13.92 7.60 -9.22
C ILE A 220 -12.45 7.99 -9.38
N SER A 221 -11.67 7.92 -8.31
CA SER A 221 -10.21 8.09 -8.36
C SER A 221 -9.52 6.73 -8.48
N PHE A 222 -8.47 6.66 -9.29
CA PHE A 222 -7.75 5.43 -9.60
C PHE A 222 -6.35 5.42 -8.98
N ALA A 223 -5.98 4.28 -8.38
CA ALA A 223 -4.63 3.92 -7.93
C ALA A 223 -3.90 5.04 -7.18
N GLU A 224 -4.59 5.68 -6.22
CA GLU A 224 -4.03 6.77 -5.43
C GLU A 224 -2.99 6.25 -4.44
N VAL A 225 -1.88 6.97 -4.33
CA VAL A 225 -0.80 6.71 -3.39
C VAL A 225 -0.71 7.88 -2.43
N PHE A 226 -0.93 7.59 -1.15
CA PHE A 226 -0.59 8.49 -0.05
C PHE A 226 0.79 8.10 0.49
N ALA A 227 1.72 9.05 0.46
CA ALA A 227 3.11 8.84 0.84
C ALA A 227 3.50 9.77 1.98
N ALA A 228 3.97 9.20 3.08
CA ALA A 228 4.63 9.90 4.17
C ALA A 228 6.01 9.26 4.43
N PHE A 229 6.89 9.94 5.15
CA PHE A 229 8.20 9.35 5.47
C PHE A 229 8.06 7.95 6.10
N GLY A 230 8.66 6.93 5.49
CA GLY A 230 8.61 5.55 5.99
C GLY A 230 7.25 4.82 5.92
N THR A 231 6.23 5.38 5.27
CA THR A 231 4.90 4.74 5.10
C THR A 231 4.30 5.02 3.71
N ARG A 232 3.64 4.01 3.12
CA ARG A 232 2.85 4.17 1.91
C ARG A 232 1.49 3.52 2.07
N THR A 233 0.47 4.17 1.52
CA THR A 233 -0.86 3.62 1.31
C THR A 233 -1.20 3.67 -0.17
N LEU A 234 -1.72 2.57 -0.72
CA LEU A 234 -2.18 2.46 -2.10
C LEU A 234 -3.67 2.09 -2.07
N THR A 235 -4.50 2.89 -2.74
CA THR A 235 -5.95 2.69 -2.88
C THR A 235 -6.28 2.53 -4.37
N MET A 236 -6.79 1.37 -4.78
CA MET A 236 -7.03 1.09 -6.20
C MET A 236 -8.22 1.86 -6.75
N LEU A 237 -9.36 1.88 -6.04
CA LEU A 237 -10.45 2.81 -6.34
C LEU A 237 -10.88 3.54 -5.09
N ARG A 238 -11.01 4.86 -5.19
CA ARG A 238 -11.74 5.67 -4.21
C ARG A 238 -12.99 6.23 -4.87
N LEU A 239 -14.13 5.97 -4.23
CA LEU A 239 -15.45 6.32 -4.72
C LEU A 239 -15.98 7.51 -3.93
N LYS A 240 -16.49 8.50 -4.65
CA LYS A 240 -17.28 9.60 -4.11
C LYS A 240 -18.52 9.78 -4.98
N LEU A 241 -19.53 8.97 -4.69
CA LEU A 241 -20.77 8.90 -5.44
C LEU A 241 -21.70 10.06 -5.03
N GLY A 242 -22.34 10.65 -6.04
CA GLY A 242 -23.30 11.74 -5.94
C GLY A 242 -24.74 11.22 -5.84
N SER A 243 -25.60 11.61 -6.78
CA SER A 243 -26.97 11.07 -6.87
C SER A 243 -26.99 9.71 -7.57
N PRO A 244 -28.01 8.85 -7.35
CA PRO A 244 -29.03 8.91 -6.31
C PRO A 244 -28.59 8.39 -4.93
N GLN A 245 -27.51 7.62 -4.82
CA GLN A 245 -27.17 6.90 -3.58
C GLN A 245 -26.35 7.69 -2.56
N ALA A 246 -25.59 8.71 -2.97
CA ALA A 246 -24.60 9.43 -2.18
C ALA A 246 -23.72 8.50 -1.35
N ALA A 247 -22.53 8.14 -1.83
CA ALA A 247 -21.70 7.17 -1.14
C ALA A 247 -20.23 7.56 -1.15
N ASN A 248 -19.50 7.14 -0.13
CA ASN A 248 -18.05 7.17 -0.13
C ASN A 248 -17.54 5.75 0.09
N GLY A 249 -16.49 5.34 -0.59
CA GLY A 249 -15.95 4.00 -0.41
C GLY A 249 -14.54 3.84 -0.94
N THR A 250 -13.90 2.78 -0.49
CA THR A 250 -12.60 2.33 -0.97
C THR A 250 -12.74 0.90 -1.49
N VAL A 251 -12.14 0.65 -2.65
CA VAL A 251 -12.03 -0.68 -3.23
C VAL A 251 -10.55 -1.00 -3.31
N VAL A 252 -10.15 -2.02 -2.56
CA VAL A 252 -8.80 -2.56 -2.48
C VAL A 252 -7.79 -1.50 -2.03
N GLU A 253 -7.46 -1.53 -0.75
CA GLU A 253 -6.49 -0.64 -0.13
C GLU A 253 -5.42 -1.45 0.63
N CYS A 254 -4.18 -0.98 0.57
CA CYS A 254 -3.04 -1.58 1.24
C CYS A 254 -2.15 -0.49 1.84
N THR A 255 -1.69 -0.69 3.07
CA THR A 255 -0.73 0.17 3.76
C THR A 255 0.44 -0.66 4.26
N THR A 256 1.66 -0.14 4.15
CA THR A 256 2.87 -0.76 4.73
C THR A 256 3.80 0.29 5.31
N ASN A 257 4.56 -0.09 6.34
CA ASN A 257 5.70 0.68 6.81
C ASN A 257 7.01 0.20 6.18
N GLY A 258 8.01 1.07 6.26
CA GLY A 258 9.38 0.83 5.80
C GLY A 258 10.42 1.47 6.71
N GLN A 259 10.11 1.71 7.98
CA GLN A 259 11.08 2.27 8.92
C GLN A 259 11.00 1.55 10.28
N PRO A 260 12.12 1.41 10.99
CA PRO A 260 12.12 0.89 12.35
C PRO A 260 11.39 1.84 13.31
N MET A 261 10.98 1.31 14.46
CA MET A 261 10.40 2.10 15.55
C MET A 261 11.12 1.73 16.86
N PRO A 262 11.78 2.68 17.56
CA PRO A 262 11.91 4.08 17.19
C PRO A 262 12.69 4.26 15.87
N PRO A 263 12.43 5.34 15.11
CA PRO A 263 13.16 5.64 13.89
C PRO A 263 14.67 5.74 14.16
N THR A 264 15.48 5.27 13.22
CA THR A 264 16.93 5.46 13.28
C THR A 264 17.23 6.96 13.38
N PRO A 265 18.06 7.41 14.35
CA PRO A 265 18.41 8.82 14.47
C PRO A 265 18.93 9.33 13.11
N SER A 266 18.42 10.47 12.65
CA SER A 266 19.05 11.19 11.55
C SER A 266 20.47 11.51 11.99
N GLY A 267 21.47 10.95 11.31
CA GLY A 267 22.87 11.27 11.60
C GLY A 267 23.05 12.78 11.67
N THR A 268 23.62 13.24 12.78
CA THR A 268 24.14 14.59 12.97
C THR A 268 25.27 14.89 12.00
#